data_AF-A0A1E7EZS7-F1
#
_entry.id   AF-A0A1E7EZS7-F1
#
_cell.length_a   1.000
_cell.length_b   1.000
_cell.length_c   1.000
_cell.angle_alpha   90.00
_cell.angle_beta   90.00
_cell.angle_gamma   90.00
#
_symmetry.space_group_name_H-M   'P 1'
#
loop_
_entity.id
_entity.type
_entity.pdbx_description
1 polymer ?
#
loop_
_entity_poly.entity_id
_entity_poly.type
_entity_poly.pdbx_seq_one_letter_code
_entity_poly.pdbx_strand_id
1 'polypeptide(L)'
;MATWMNTVCDYCHYNKETVEIALSCLDRFVILLNNIILQDRQVYQLAAMTAFYISIKLNEEEVMDPNTISALSRGVHTSKSIIEMESTILVALQWRVHPPTSMSFVRLI
;
A
#
# COMPACT_ATOMS: atom_id res chain seq x y z
N MET A 1 10.35 3.30 2.17
CA MET A 1 9.36 2.54 1.39
C MET A 1 8.64 3.41 0.36
N ALA A 2 8.33 4.67 0.65
CA ALA A 2 7.80 5.62 -0.34
C ALA A 2 8.61 5.67 -1.66
N THR A 3 9.95 5.74 -1.58
CA THR A 3 10.81 5.73 -2.78
C THR A 3 10.65 4.46 -3.62
N TRP A 4 10.58 3.29 -2.97
CA TRP A 4 10.34 2.02 -3.65
C TRP A 4 8.96 1.96 -4.32
N MET A 5 7.90 2.44 -3.65
CA MET A 5 6.57 2.50 -4.25
C MET A 5 6.56 3.39 -5.50
N ASN A 6 7.22 4.55 -5.45
CA ASN A 6 7.38 5.42 -6.62
C ASN A 6 8.12 4.71 -7.75
N THR A 7 9.23 4.01 -7.47
CA THR A 7 9.95 3.25 -8.51
C THR A 7 9.08 2.19 -9.18
N VAL A 8 8.27 1.46 -8.41
CA VAL A 8 7.35 0.46 -8.96
C VAL A 8 6.21 1.13 -9.73
N CYS A 9 5.65 2.21 -9.19
CA CYS A 9 4.62 3.02 -9.85
C CYS A 9 5.09 3.54 -11.21
N ASP A 10 6.31 4.08 -11.28
CA ASP A 10 6.91 4.59 -12.52
C ASP A 10 7.13 3.46 -13.55
N TYR A 11 7.59 2.28 -13.09
CA TYR A 11 7.80 1.12 -13.96
C TYR A 11 6.48 0.55 -14.52
N CYS A 12 5.43 0.53 -13.71
CA CYS A 12 4.11 0.04 -14.11
C CYS A 12 3.23 1.11 -14.77
N HIS A 13 3.73 2.35 -14.93
CA HIS A 13 2.98 3.49 -15.46
C HIS A 13 1.67 3.81 -14.71
N TYR A 14 1.65 3.57 -13.41
CA TYR A 14 0.52 3.89 -12.53
C TYR A 14 0.43 5.38 -12.20
N ASN A 15 -0.73 5.83 -11.72
CA ASN A 15 -0.91 7.19 -11.26
C ASN A 15 -0.13 7.43 -9.96
N LYS A 16 0.59 8.55 -9.88
CA LYS A 16 1.32 8.95 -8.66
C LYS A 16 0.42 9.09 -7.43
N GLU A 17 -0.85 9.40 -7.63
CA GLU A 17 -1.85 9.43 -6.54
C GLU A 17 -2.05 8.07 -5.88
N THR A 18 -1.83 6.96 -6.58
CA THR A 18 -1.88 5.60 -6.03
C THR A 18 -0.81 5.41 -4.96
N VAL A 19 0.38 6.00 -5.13
CA VAL A 19 1.41 6.00 -4.09
C VAL A 19 0.98 6.85 -2.89
N GLU A 20 0.37 8.01 -3.12
CA GLU A 20 -0.12 8.89 -2.05
C GLU A 20 -1.21 8.21 -1.21
N ILE A 21 -2.18 7.55 -1.86
CA ILE A 21 -3.24 6.78 -1.20
C ILE A 21 -2.64 5.62 -0.39
N ALA A 22 -1.69 4.89 -0.97
CA ALA A 22 -1.01 3.79 -0.28
C ALA A 22 -0.28 4.26 0.98
N LEU A 23 0.46 5.38 0.91
CA LEU A 23 1.16 5.97 2.05
C LEU A 23 0.18 6.45 3.12
N SER A 24 -0.92 7.09 2.73
CA SER A 24 -1.98 7.49 3.68
C SER A 24 -2.57 6.29 4.42
N CYS A 25 -2.82 5.17 3.72
CA CYS A 25 -3.29 3.94 4.34
C CYS A 25 -2.25 3.35 5.30
N LEU A 26 -0.98 3.29 4.89
CA LEU A 26 0.13 2.79 5.71
C LEU A 26 0.31 3.60 6.98
N ASP A 27 0.39 4.93 6.87
CA ASP A 27 0.64 5.82 8.02
C ASP A 27 -0.48 5.71 9.05
N ARG A 28 -1.74 5.70 8.61
CA ARG A 28 -2.90 5.49 9.50
C ARG A 28 -2.85 4.12 10.17
N PHE A 29 -2.48 3.08 9.45
CA PHE A 29 -2.37 1.73 9.99
C PHE A 29 -1.27 1.63 11.06
N VAL A 30 -0.09 2.22 10.80
CA VAL A 30 1.03 2.30 11.75
C VAL A 30 0.61 2.98 13.06
N ILE A 31 -0.07 4.11 12.96
CA ILE A 31 -0.55 4.88 14.13
C ILE A 31 -1.56 4.06 14.93
N LEU A 32 -2.49 3.38 14.26
CA LEU A 32 -3.54 2.58 14.91
C LEU A 32 -2.97 1.39 15.69
N LEU A 33 -1.81 0.88 15.27
CA LEU A 33 -1.05 -0.14 15.98
C LEU A 33 -0.03 0.43 16.97
N ASN A 34 -0.19 1.69 17.40
CA ASN A 34 0.70 2.36 18.36
C ASN A 34 2.19 2.26 17.97
N ASN A 35 2.50 2.35 16.67
CA ASN A 35 3.85 2.26 16.12
C ASN A 35 4.58 0.92 16.40
N ILE A 36 3.90 -0.11 16.90
CA ILE A 36 4.53 -1.41 17.23
C ILE A 36 5.18 -2.03 15.99
N ILE A 37 4.52 -1.93 14.83
CA ILE A 37 5.03 -2.49 13.58
C ILE A 37 6.32 -1.82 13.09
N LEU A 38 6.68 -0.63 13.59
CA LEU A 38 7.95 0.01 13.25
C LEU A 38 9.14 -0.68 13.90
N GLN A 39 8.92 -1.51 14.93
CA GLN A 39 9.98 -2.23 15.63
C GLN A 39 10.44 -3.47 14.86
N ASP A 40 9.61 -4.00 13.95
CA ASP A 40 9.93 -5.13 13.09
C ASP A 40 9.94 -4.69 11.61
N ARG A 41 11.14 -4.65 11.04
CA ARG A 41 11.36 -4.24 9.66
C ARG A 41 10.61 -5.11 8.65
N GLN A 42 10.50 -6.42 8.88
CA GLN A 42 9.82 -7.33 7.96
C GLN A 42 8.31 -7.12 8.01
N VAL A 43 7.75 -6.95 9.20
CA VAL A 43 6.32 -6.65 9.37
C VAL A 43 5.97 -5.29 8.76
N TYR A 44 6.79 -4.26 9.00
CA TYR A 44 6.59 -2.95 8.38
C TYR A 44 6.67 -3.02 6.85
N GLN A 45 7.64 -3.77 6.30
CA GLN A 45 7.75 -3.97 4.86
C GLN A 45 6.51 -4.68 4.30
N LEU A 46 6.04 -5.74 4.96
CA LEU A 46 4.82 -6.44 4.55
C LEU A 46 3.61 -5.50 4.54
N ALA A 47 3.42 -4.72 5.59
CA ALA A 47 2.35 -3.74 5.69
C ALA A 47 2.44 -2.68 4.58
N ALA A 48 3.65 -2.16 4.32
CA ALA A 48 3.87 -1.18 3.26
C ALA A 48 3.55 -1.74 1.86
N MET A 49 4.08 -2.92 1.53
CA MET A 49 3.80 -3.57 0.23
C MET A 49 2.31 -3.89 0.07
N THR A 50 1.65 -4.29 1.16
CA THR A 50 0.22 -4.61 1.14
C THR A 50 -0.66 -3.36 1.05
N ALA A 51 -0.30 -2.26 1.71
CA ALA A 51 -1.00 -0.98 1.53
C ALA A 51 -0.91 -0.49 0.07
N PHE A 52 0.23 -0.70 -0.59
CA PHE A 52 0.38 -0.40 -2.02
C PHE A 52 -0.48 -1.33 -2.88
N TYR A 53 -0.49 -2.63 -2.60
CA TYR A 53 -1.38 -3.59 -3.26
C TYR A 53 -2.86 -3.18 -3.18
N ILE A 54 -3.34 -2.80 -2.00
CA ILE A 54 -4.71 -2.32 -1.79
C ILE A 54 -4.98 -1.09 -2.66
N SER A 55 -4.05 -0.13 -2.69
CA SER A 55 -4.23 1.09 -3.48
C SER A 55 -4.28 0.81 -4.98
N ILE A 56 -3.39 -0.04 -5.50
CA ILE A 56 -3.40 -0.46 -6.91
C ILE A 56 -4.75 -1.07 -7.29
N LYS A 57 -5.25 -2.01 -6.49
CA LYS A 57 -6.54 -2.68 -6.75
C LYS A 57 -7.73 -1.74 -6.88
N LEU A 58 -7.67 -0.59 -6.21
CA LEU A 58 -8.80 0.33 -6.13
C LEU A 58 -8.72 1.48 -7.14
N ASN A 59 -7.53 1.82 -7.62
CA ASN A 59 -7.30 3.05 -8.38
C ASN A 59 -6.66 2.83 -9.76
N GLU A 60 -6.14 1.63 -10.05
CA GLU A 60 -5.50 1.31 -11.34
C GLU A 60 -6.34 0.34 -12.16
N GLU A 61 -6.29 0.46 -13.49
CA GLU A 61 -7.01 -0.44 -14.41
C GLU A 61 -6.34 -1.83 -14.47
N GLU A 62 -5.01 -1.86 -14.56
CA GLU A 62 -4.23 -3.10 -14.61
C GLU A 62 -3.69 -3.44 -13.22
N VAL A 63 -4.34 -4.41 -12.58
CA VAL A 63 -4.05 -4.82 -11.21
C VAL A 63 -2.93 -5.87 -11.18
N MET A 64 -1.95 -5.69 -10.30
CA MET A 64 -0.98 -6.75 -10.01
C MET A 64 -1.61 -7.91 -9.25
N ASP A 65 -1.31 -9.14 -9.65
CA ASP A 65 -1.69 -10.30 -8.85
C ASP A 65 -0.84 -10.42 -7.56
N PRO A 66 -1.34 -11.10 -6.52
CA PRO A 66 -0.61 -11.29 -5.27
C PRO A 66 0.78 -11.95 -5.42
N ASN A 67 0.98 -12.82 -6.40
CA ASN A 67 2.27 -13.46 -6.63
C ASN A 67 3.27 -12.49 -7.27
N THR A 68 2.81 -11.56 -8.12
CA THR A 68 3.67 -10.47 -8.64
C THR A 68 4.20 -9.60 -7.51
N ILE A 69 3.35 -9.15 -6.58
CA ILE A 69 3.83 -8.37 -5.43
C ILE A 69 4.72 -9.21 -4.50
N SER A 70 4.39 -10.48 -4.29
CA SER A 70 5.28 -11.42 -3.59
C SER A 70 6.66 -11.49 -4.25
N ALA A 71 6.73 -11.57 -5.58
CA ALA A 71 7.98 -11.60 -6.32
C ALA A 71 8.78 -10.29 -6.19
N LEU A 72 8.11 -9.13 -6.15
CA LEU A 72 8.75 -7.84 -5.88
C LEU A 72 9.41 -7.77 -4.49
N SER A 73 8.95 -8.59 -3.54
CA SER A 73 9.59 -8.73 -2.23
C SER A 73 10.89 -9.56 -2.27
N ARG A 74 11.26 -10.10 -3.44
CA ARG A 74 12.35 -11.07 -3.64
C ARG A 74 12.20 -12.33 -2.78
N GLY A 75 10.95 -12.77 -2.59
CA GLY A 75 10.61 -13.98 -1.84
C GLY A 75 10.61 -13.83 -0.32
N VAL A 76 10.73 -12.60 0.20
CA VAL A 76 10.63 -12.33 1.65
C VAL A 76 9.20 -12.55 2.14
N HIS A 77 8.21 -12.12 1.36
CA HIS A 77 6.79 -12.22 1.70
C HIS A 77 6.07 -13.10 0.70
N THR A 78 5.23 -14.00 1.20
CA THR A 78 4.39 -14.88 0.37
C THR A 78 3.11 -14.17 -0.05
N SER A 79 2.50 -14.60 -1.16
CA SER A 79 1.17 -14.13 -1.56
C SER A 79 0.12 -14.33 -0.46
N LYS A 80 0.19 -15.44 0.27
CA LYS A 80 -0.66 -15.70 1.44
C LYS A 80 -0.49 -14.63 2.53
N SER A 81 0.74 -14.30 2.92
CA SER A 81 0.99 -13.26 3.93
C SER A 81 0.51 -11.88 3.48
N ILE A 82 0.57 -11.58 2.18
CA ILE A 82 0.05 -10.32 1.62
C ILE A 82 -1.48 -10.28 1.75
N ILE A 83 -2.17 -11.37 1.43
CA ILE A 83 -3.64 -11.46 1.53
C ILE A 83 -4.10 -11.37 3.01
N GLU A 84 -3.38 -12.02 3.93
CA GLU A 84 -3.67 -11.95 5.37
C GLU A 84 -3.44 -10.54 5.93
N MET A 85 -2.33 -9.90 5.55
CA MET A 85 -2.06 -8.51 5.91
C MET A 85 -3.09 -7.57 5.30
N GLU A 86 -3.59 -7.86 4.10
CA GLU A 86 -4.60 -7.04 3.43
C GLU A 86 -5.89 -7.02 4.25
N SER A 87 -6.38 -8.20 4.64
CA SER A 87 -7.55 -8.30 5.50
C SER A 87 -7.33 -7.54 6.82
N THR A 88 -6.13 -7.63 7.38
CA THR A 88 -5.77 -6.95 8.63
C THR A 88 -5.82 -5.43 8.48
N ILE A 89 -5.22 -4.88 7.42
CA ILE A 89 -5.22 -3.45 7.12
C ILE A 89 -6.64 -2.95 6.84
N LEU A 90 -7.41 -3.65 6.01
CA LEU A 90 -8.78 -3.26 5.65
C LEU A 90 -9.70 -3.20 6.86
N VAL A 91 -9.64 -4.21 7.75
CA VAL A 91 -10.43 -4.23 8.99
C VAL A 91 -9.96 -3.13 9.94
N ALA A 92 -8.66 -2.96 10.16
CA ALA A 92 -8.11 -1.93 11.03
C ALA A 92 -8.49 -0.51 10.57
N LEU A 93 -8.48 -0.27 9.27
CA LEU A 93 -8.87 1.01 8.67
C LEU A 93 -10.39 1.16 8.49
N GLN A 94 -11.20 0.19 8.93
CA GLN A 94 -12.65 0.19 8.75
C GLN A 94 -13.06 0.41 7.29
N TRP A 95 -12.32 -0.17 6.35
CA TRP A 95 -12.49 -0.01 4.90
C TRP A 95 -12.35 1.43 4.37
N ARG A 96 -11.88 2.38 5.18
CA ARG A 96 -11.65 3.78 4.75
C ARG A 96 -10.32 3.90 4.01
N VAL A 97 -10.23 3.38 2.79
CA VAL A 97 -8.98 3.27 2.00
C VAL A 97 -8.93 4.16 0.75
N HIS A 98 -9.87 5.10 0.61
CA HIS A 98 -9.88 6.10 -0.46
C HIS A 98 -9.84 7.53 0.14
N PRO A 99 -8.68 7.94 0.70
CA PRO A 99 -8.51 9.27 1.26
C PRO A 99 -8.42 10.32 0.15
N PRO A 100 -8.81 11.59 0.40
CA PRO A 100 -8.56 12.67 -0.53
C PRO A 100 -7.04 12.89 -0.70
N THR A 101 -6.59 13.00 -1.94
CA THR A 101 -5.19 13.29 -2.30
C THR A 101 -4.97 14.80 -2.42
N SER A 102 -3.71 15.22 -2.34
CA SER A 102 -3.31 16.61 -2.57
C SER A 102 -3.74 17.08 -3.97
N MET A 103 -3.57 16.22 -4.98
CA MET A 103 -3.97 16.51 -6.36
C MET A 103 -5.49 16.60 -6.54
N SER A 104 -6.28 15.91 -5.72
CA SER A 104 -7.75 16.04 -5.73
C SER A 104 -8.17 17.49 -5.43
N PHE A 105 -7.48 18.19 -4.55
CA PHE A 105 -7.76 19.61 -4.26
C PHE A 105 -7.26 20.54 -5.36
N VAL A 106 -6.09 20.25 -5.95
CA VAL A 106 -5.54 21.06 -7.05
C VAL A 106 -6.49 21.07 -8.25
N ARG A 107 -7.15 19.96 -8.55
CA ARG A 107 -8.11 19.84 -9.66
C ARG A 107 -9.43 20.61 -9.45
N LEU A 108 -9.69 21.11 -8.24
CA LEU A 108 -10.89 21.90 -7.94
C LEU A 108 -10.69 23.40 -8.21
N ILE A 109 -9.46 23.83 -8.52
CA ILE A 109 -9.09 25.20 -8.87
C ILE A 109 -9.09 25.33 -10.40
#